data_AF-A0A2N1U783-F1
#
_entry.id   AF-A0A2N1U783-F1
#
_cell.length_a   1.000
_cell.length_b   1.000
_cell.length_c   1.000
_cell.angle_alpha   90.00
_cell.angle_beta   90.00
_cell.angle_gamma   90.00
#
_symmetry.space_group_name_H-M   'P 1'
#
loop_
_entity.id
_entity.type
_entity.pdbx_description
1 polymer ?
#
loop_
_entity_poly.entity_id
_entity_poly.type
_entity_poly.pdbx_seq_one_letter_code
_entity_poly.pdbx_strand_id
1 'polypeptide(L)'
;MKFLKKIFAPKEVKAALGVLDELNYECNSHAFPLVREQVELAILEQPEKFVSVLKSQSRTPREKVYSMIENVAGDYLESGSFDFFIYRGFLNPCGKELLKVYNHIIDRMEKDGCISKEEAQKQKSNIQDRIKEVG
;
A
#
# COMPACT_ATOMS: atom_id res chain seq x y z
N MET A 1 10.61 21.24 0.98
CA MET A 1 11.17 20.68 -0.28
C MET A 1 10.27 19.64 -0.98
N LYS A 2 9.39 18.87 -0.31
CA LYS A 2 8.47 17.89 -0.96
C LYS A 2 7.60 18.52 -2.08
N PHE A 3 7.06 19.72 -1.86
CA PHE A 3 6.23 20.43 -2.85
C PHE A 3 6.97 20.70 -4.19
N LEU A 4 8.22 21.15 -4.15
CA LEU A 4 9.01 21.40 -5.36
C LEU A 4 9.28 20.10 -6.14
N LYS A 5 9.54 18.99 -5.43
CA LYS A 5 9.73 17.67 -6.05
C LYS A 5 8.49 17.19 -6.79
N LYS A 6 7.28 17.49 -6.29
CA LYS A 6 6.01 17.13 -6.96
C LYS A 6 5.78 17.91 -8.26
N ILE A 7 6.17 19.18 -8.31
CA ILE A 7 5.92 20.05 -9.47
C ILE A 7 6.74 19.61 -10.69
N PHE A 8 8.02 19.29 -10.48
CA PHE A 8 8.93 18.88 -11.55
C PHE A 8 8.97 17.35 -11.79
N ALA A 9 8.08 16.59 -11.15
CA ALA A 9 8.04 15.15 -11.29
C ALA A 9 7.62 14.69 -12.70
N PRO A 10 8.16 13.55 -13.19
CA PRO A 10 7.69 12.90 -14.41
C PRO A 10 6.18 12.61 -14.39
N LYS A 11 5.56 12.49 -15.57
CA LYS A 11 4.11 12.26 -15.71
C LYS A 11 3.65 10.98 -14.98
N GLU A 12 4.47 9.93 -15.00
CA GLU A 12 4.17 8.65 -14.35
C GLU A 12 4.19 8.78 -12.83
N VAL A 13 5.11 9.58 -12.29
CA VAL A 13 5.16 9.90 -10.86
C VAL A 13 3.94 10.71 -10.45
N LYS A 14 3.56 11.72 -11.24
CA LYS A 14 2.34 12.50 -10.98
C LYS A 14 1.08 11.62 -11.01
N ALA A 15 1.00 10.69 -11.96
CA ALA A 15 -0.09 9.73 -12.02
C ALA A 15 -0.13 8.83 -10.78
N ALA A 16 1.03 8.33 -10.33
CA ALA A 16 1.13 7.54 -9.10
C ALA A 16 0.68 8.32 -7.85
N LEU A 17 1.11 9.59 -7.72
CA LEU A 17 0.66 10.46 -6.63
C LEU A 17 -0.85 10.74 -6.70
N GLY A 18 -1.40 10.89 -7.90
CA GLY A 18 -2.85 11.03 -8.10
C GLY A 18 -3.63 9.79 -7.61
N VAL A 19 -3.10 8.59 -7.83
CA VAL A 19 -3.71 7.35 -7.28
C VAL A 19 -3.68 7.35 -5.76
N LEU A 20 -2.62 7.86 -5.12
CA LEU A 20 -2.59 8.02 -3.65
C LEU A 20 -3.63 9.03 -3.15
N ASP A 21 -3.90 10.08 -3.92
CA ASP A 21 -4.96 11.05 -3.63
C ASP A 21 -6.35 10.42 -3.71
N GLU A 22 -6.64 9.69 -4.79
CA GLU A 22 -7.89 8.93 -4.94
C GLU A 22 -8.12 7.97 -3.76
N LEU A 23 -7.11 7.14 -3.45
CA LEU A 23 -7.20 6.14 -2.38
C LEU A 23 -7.34 6.75 -1.00
N ASN A 24 -6.86 7.97 -0.78
CA ASN A 24 -7.06 8.68 0.49
C ASN A 24 -8.55 8.96 0.76
N TYR A 25 -9.32 9.25 -0.29
CA TYR A 25 -10.76 9.43 -0.19
C TYR A 25 -11.50 8.07 -0.16
N GLU A 26 -11.08 7.09 -0.96
CA GLU A 26 -11.74 5.78 -1.01
C GLU A 26 -11.59 5.00 0.31
N CYS A 27 -10.39 4.98 0.90
CA CYS A 27 -10.12 4.21 2.12
C CYS A 27 -10.79 4.81 3.36
N ASN A 28 -10.93 6.14 3.43
CA ASN A 28 -11.47 6.88 4.58
C ASN A 28 -11.05 6.31 5.95
N SER A 29 -9.73 6.11 6.13
CA SER A 29 -9.13 5.38 7.25
C SER A 29 -8.03 6.23 7.90
N HIS A 30 -7.96 6.27 9.23
CA HIS A 30 -6.91 7.00 9.93
C HIS A 30 -5.54 6.31 9.84
N ALA A 31 -5.51 5.01 9.50
CA ALA A 31 -4.27 4.29 9.24
C ALA A 31 -3.70 4.54 7.83
N PHE A 32 -4.53 4.94 6.86
CA PHE A 32 -4.08 5.13 5.46
C PHE A 32 -2.95 6.18 5.31
N PRO A 33 -2.98 7.34 6.01
CA PRO A 33 -1.87 8.30 5.97
C PRO A 33 -0.49 7.71 6.29
N LEU A 34 -0.40 6.72 7.18
CA LEU A 34 0.86 6.07 7.53
C LEU A 34 1.48 5.35 6.33
N VAL A 35 0.66 4.55 5.65
CA VAL A 35 1.08 3.81 4.46
C VAL A 35 1.37 4.76 3.31
N ARG A 36 0.47 5.74 3.12
CA ARG A 36 0.60 6.76 2.08
C ARG A 36 1.92 7.51 2.19
N GLU A 37 2.32 7.93 3.39
CA GLU A 37 3.56 8.68 3.57
C GLU A 37 4.80 7.88 3.13
N GLN A 38 4.86 6.59 3.49
CA GLN A 38 5.97 5.71 3.08
C GLN A 38 6.02 5.53 1.56
N VAL A 39 4.86 5.29 0.94
CA VAL A 39 4.77 5.11 -0.52
C VAL A 39 5.13 6.40 -1.25
N GLU A 40 4.62 7.54 -0.78
CA GLU A 40 4.94 8.86 -1.33
C GLU A 40 6.44 9.17 -1.22
N LEU A 41 7.06 8.87 -0.07
CA LEU A 41 8.49 9.05 0.15
C LEU A 41 9.30 8.19 -0.84
N ALA A 42 8.98 6.89 -0.93
CA ALA A 42 9.67 5.96 -1.81
C ALA A 42 9.61 6.39 -3.29
N ILE A 43 8.48 6.96 -3.72
CA ILE A 43 8.31 7.48 -5.10
C ILE A 43 9.12 8.77 -5.31
N LEU A 44 9.05 9.71 -4.37
CA LEU A 44 9.64 11.05 -4.52
C LEU A 44 11.15 11.10 -4.27
N GLU A 45 11.71 10.11 -3.57
CA GLU A 45 13.15 10.03 -3.36
C GLU A 45 13.89 9.51 -4.59
N GLN A 46 13.29 8.57 -5.34
CA GLN A 46 13.93 7.94 -6.49
C GLN A 46 12.98 7.92 -7.72
N PRO A 47 12.54 9.09 -8.23
CA PRO A 47 11.53 9.16 -9.29
C PRO A 47 11.98 8.49 -10.59
N GLU A 48 13.25 8.59 -10.96
CA GLU A 48 13.78 7.93 -12.17
C GLU A 48 13.77 6.41 -12.05
N LYS A 49 14.11 5.88 -10.87
CA LYS A 49 14.04 4.45 -10.57
C LYS A 49 12.59 3.95 -10.57
N PHE A 50 11.66 4.74 -10.04
CA PHE A 50 10.24 4.42 -10.12
C PHE A 50 9.78 4.29 -11.58
N VAL A 51 10.12 5.27 -12.42
CA VAL A 51 9.78 5.23 -13.86
C VAL A 51 10.47 4.06 -14.58
N SER A 52 11.72 3.75 -14.27
CA SER A 52 12.43 2.63 -14.91
C SER A 52 11.82 1.28 -14.55
N VAL A 53 11.38 1.09 -13.29
CA VAL A 53 10.68 -0.11 -12.84
C VAL A 53 9.32 -0.28 -13.51
N LEU A 54 8.55 0.81 -13.66
CA LEU A 54 7.28 0.76 -14.40
C LEU A 54 7.48 0.24 -15.83
N LYS A 55 8.50 0.76 -16.51
CA LYS A 55 8.82 0.38 -17.89
C LYS A 55 9.31 -1.07 -17.98
N SER A 56 10.21 -1.50 -17.10
CA SER A 56 10.76 -2.86 -17.15
C SER A 56 9.72 -3.94 -16.80
N GLN A 57 8.78 -3.63 -15.90
CA GLN A 57 7.73 -4.55 -15.49
C GLN A 57 6.46 -4.45 -16.36
N SER A 58 6.42 -3.54 -17.33
CA SER A 58 5.22 -3.23 -18.13
C SER A 58 3.98 -2.97 -17.28
N ARG A 59 4.15 -2.31 -16.13
CA ARG A 59 3.08 -2.02 -15.18
C ARG A 59 2.60 -0.58 -15.28
N THR A 60 1.32 -0.37 -14.99
CA THR A 60 0.76 0.97 -14.86
C THR A 60 1.18 1.63 -13.54
N PRO A 61 1.21 2.98 -13.46
CA PRO A 61 1.45 3.67 -12.18
C PRO A 61 0.48 3.24 -11.07
N ARG A 62 -0.79 2.98 -11.41
CA ARG A 62 -1.83 2.53 -10.47
C ARG A 62 -1.52 1.15 -9.89
N GLU A 63 -1.24 0.17 -10.75
CA GLU A 63 -0.83 -1.18 -10.33
C GLU A 63 0.38 -1.13 -9.40
N LYS A 64 1.37 -0.30 -9.73
CA LYS A 64 2.57 -0.18 -8.90
C LYS A 64 2.26 0.44 -7.55
N VAL A 65 1.41 1.47 -7.49
CA VAL A 65 0.97 2.08 -6.23
C VAL A 65 0.21 1.07 -5.38
N TYR A 66 -0.72 0.30 -5.96
CA TYR A 66 -1.41 -0.76 -5.22
C TYR A 66 -0.43 -1.76 -4.61
N SER A 67 0.53 -2.27 -5.40
CA SER A 67 1.56 -3.16 -4.86
C SER A 67 2.39 -2.49 -3.76
N MET A 68 2.75 -1.21 -3.88
CA MET A 68 3.52 -0.53 -2.84
C MET A 68 2.73 -0.36 -1.54
N ILE A 69 1.43 -0.04 -1.61
CA ILE A 69 0.56 0.07 -0.44
C ILE A 69 0.34 -1.30 0.20
N GLU A 70 0.11 -2.33 -0.62
CA GLU A 70 -0.03 -3.72 -0.19
C GLU A 70 1.22 -4.17 0.59
N ASN A 71 2.41 -4.01 0.03
CA ASN A 71 3.66 -4.37 0.70
C ASN A 71 3.84 -3.60 2.02
N VAL A 72 3.70 -2.28 2.02
CA VAL A 72 3.92 -1.46 3.24
C VAL A 72 2.89 -1.79 4.32
N ALA A 73 1.61 -1.93 3.96
CA ALA A 73 0.57 -2.32 4.91
C ALA A 73 0.78 -3.74 5.44
N GLY A 74 1.22 -4.67 4.57
CA GLY A 74 1.63 -6.02 4.92
C GLY A 74 2.77 -6.01 5.93
N ASP A 75 3.87 -5.31 5.63
CA ASP A 75 5.05 -5.20 6.51
C ASP A 75 4.67 -4.71 7.91
N TYR A 76 3.80 -3.70 8.00
CA TYR A 76 3.30 -3.21 9.29
C TYR A 76 2.44 -4.23 10.03
N LEU A 77 1.55 -4.94 9.33
CA LEU A 77 0.71 -6.00 9.91
C LEU A 77 1.53 -7.25 10.30
N GLU A 78 2.66 -7.50 9.64
CA GLU A 78 3.56 -8.62 9.95
C GLU A 78 4.64 -8.26 10.98
N SER A 79 4.82 -6.97 11.29
CA SER A 79 5.89 -6.50 12.18
C SER A 79 5.77 -6.96 13.64
N GLY A 80 4.56 -7.30 14.11
CA GLY A 80 4.27 -7.52 15.52
C GLY A 80 4.46 -6.28 16.41
N SER A 81 4.62 -5.07 15.83
CA SER A 81 4.83 -3.85 16.61
C SER A 81 3.61 -3.49 17.47
N PHE A 82 3.86 -3.02 18.70
CA PHE A 82 2.81 -2.48 19.59
C PHE A 82 2.07 -1.27 18.98
N ASP A 83 2.63 -0.63 17.94
CA ASP A 83 1.94 0.42 17.18
C ASP A 83 0.67 -0.10 16.49
N PHE A 84 0.60 -1.40 16.18
CA PHE A 84 -0.52 -2.04 15.48
C PHE A 84 -1.15 -3.18 16.28
N PHE A 85 -0.46 -3.70 17.30
CA PHE A 85 -0.89 -4.83 18.11
C PHE A 85 -1.12 -4.43 19.57
N ILE A 86 -2.14 -5.02 20.19
CA ILE A 86 -2.36 -4.97 21.64
C ILE A 86 -1.56 -6.10 22.31
N TYR A 87 -1.76 -7.33 21.84
CA TYR A 87 -1.14 -8.56 22.37
C TYR A 87 -1.55 -9.78 21.52
N ARG A 88 -0.71 -10.79 21.33
CA ARG A 88 -1.03 -12.14 20.81
C ARG A 88 -1.97 -12.21 19.61
N GLY A 89 -1.61 -11.52 18.54
CA GLY A 89 -2.36 -11.45 17.30
C GLY A 89 -3.61 -10.57 17.35
N PHE A 90 -3.87 -9.89 18.48
CA PHE A 90 -4.94 -8.92 18.59
C PHE A 90 -4.46 -7.55 18.12
N LEU A 91 -4.97 -7.13 16.96
CA LEU A 91 -4.76 -5.79 16.45
C LEU A 91 -5.44 -4.73 17.32
N ASN A 92 -4.74 -3.62 17.53
CA ASN A 92 -5.32 -2.40 18.12
C ASN A 92 -6.25 -1.72 17.07
N PRO A 93 -6.97 -0.64 17.42
CA PRO A 93 -7.84 0.05 16.46
C PRO A 93 -7.14 0.47 15.17
N CYS A 94 -5.90 1.00 15.26
CA CYS A 94 -5.10 1.39 14.10
C CYS A 94 -4.73 0.18 13.23
N GLY A 95 -4.26 -0.91 13.84
CA GLY A 95 -3.96 -2.17 13.13
C GLY A 95 -5.18 -2.74 12.42
N LYS A 96 -6.37 -2.66 13.02
CA LYS A 96 -7.63 -3.08 12.37
C LYS A 96 -7.96 -2.21 11.16
N GLU A 97 -7.76 -0.90 11.26
CA GLU A 97 -7.94 0.00 10.11
C GLU A 97 -6.90 -0.24 9.02
N LEU A 98 -5.67 -0.57 9.39
CA LEU A 98 -4.62 -0.94 8.46
C LEU A 98 -4.94 -2.24 7.72
N LEU A 99 -5.47 -3.26 8.41
CA LEU A 99 -5.94 -4.49 7.78
C LEU A 99 -7.10 -4.23 6.82
N LYS A 100 -8.00 -3.28 7.13
CA LYS A 100 -9.04 -2.85 6.18
C LYS A 100 -8.45 -2.20 4.93
N VAL A 101 -7.44 -1.34 5.10
CA VAL A 101 -6.70 -0.74 3.97
C VAL A 101 -6.06 -1.83 3.12
N TYR A 102 -5.34 -2.77 3.73
CA TYR A 102 -4.71 -3.90 3.03
C TYR A 102 -5.75 -4.67 2.20
N ASN A 103 -6.83 -5.13 2.84
CA ASN A 103 -7.88 -5.89 2.16
C ASN A 103 -8.54 -5.10 1.03
N HIS A 104 -8.80 -3.81 1.24
CA HIS A 104 -9.37 -2.95 0.22
C HIS A 104 -8.48 -2.84 -1.02
N ILE A 105 -7.16 -2.71 -0.83
CA ILE A 105 -6.21 -2.65 -1.95
C ILE A 105 -6.15 -3.98 -2.69
N ILE A 106 -6.17 -5.12 -1.99
CA ILE A 106 -6.26 -6.43 -2.63
C ILE A 106 -7.54 -6.54 -3.47
N ASP A 107 -8.69 -6.08 -2.97
CA ASP A 107 -9.95 -6.07 -3.72
C ASP A 107 -9.86 -5.18 -4.97
N ARG A 108 -9.19 -4.03 -4.89
CA ARG A 108 -8.92 -3.17 -6.05
C ARG A 108 -8.00 -3.85 -7.06
N MET A 109 -6.95 -4.52 -6.60
CA MET A 109 -6.04 -5.27 -7.46
C MET A 109 -6.75 -6.42 -8.18
N GLU A 110 -7.65 -7.14 -7.52
CA GLU A 110 -8.48 -8.17 -8.17
C GLU A 110 -9.42 -7.54 -9.20
N LYS A 111 -10.16 -6.50 -8.80
CA LYS A 111 -11.15 -5.83 -9.66
C LYS A 111 -10.54 -5.21 -10.91
N ASP A 112 -9.36 -4.60 -10.77
CA ASP A 112 -8.64 -3.95 -11.87
C ASP A 112 -7.82 -4.97 -12.69
N GLY A 113 -7.90 -6.27 -12.38
CA GLY A 113 -7.27 -7.35 -13.14
C GLY A 113 -5.77 -7.52 -12.90
N CYS A 114 -5.22 -6.89 -11.86
CA CYS A 114 -3.81 -6.96 -11.50
C CYS A 114 -3.41 -8.32 -10.93
N ILE A 115 -4.35 -9.00 -10.26
CA ILE A 115 -4.20 -10.34 -9.68
C ILE A 115 -5.47 -11.17 -9.93
N SER A 116 -5.34 -12.49 -9.85
CA SER A 116 -6.50 -13.38 -9.91
C SER A 116 -7.27 -13.36 -8.58
N LYS A 117 -8.54 -13.77 -8.62
CA LYS A 117 -9.36 -13.98 -7.43
C LYS A 117 -8.75 -14.98 -6.45
N GLU A 118 -8.12 -16.03 -6.96
CA GLU A 118 -7.42 -17.03 -6.15
C GLU A 118 -6.23 -16.41 -5.41
N GLU A 119 -5.43 -15.60 -6.11
CA GLU A 119 -4.29 -14.89 -5.52
C GLU A 119 -4.74 -13.84 -4.49
N ALA A 120 -5.82 -13.10 -4.77
CA ALA A 120 -6.42 -12.16 -3.83
C ALA A 120 -6.85 -12.86 -2.52
N GLN A 121 -7.55 -14.00 -2.64
CA GLN A 121 -7.97 -14.79 -1.48
C GLN A 121 -6.77 -15.34 -0.70
N LYS A 122 -5.74 -15.82 -1.41
CA LYS A 122 -4.52 -16.34 -0.81
C LYS A 122 -3.77 -15.28 -0.02
N GLN A 123 -3.58 -14.08 -0.58
CA GLN A 123 -2.90 -12.97 0.11
C GLN A 123 -3.66 -12.56 1.38
N LYS A 124 -4.99 -12.43 1.29
CA LYS A 124 -5.85 -12.13 2.45
C LYS A 124 -5.81 -13.20 3.54
N SER A 125 -5.70 -14.49 3.16
CA SER A 125 -5.57 -15.57 4.13
C SER A 125 -4.20 -15.55 4.79
N ASN A 126 -3.13 -15.41 3.99
CA ASN A 126 -1.76 -15.40 4.48
C ASN A 126 -1.54 -14.29 5.51
N ILE A 127 -2.00 -13.06 5.22
CA ILE A 127 -1.81 -11.95 6.16
C ILE A 127 -2.55 -12.19 7.48
N GLN A 128 -3.73 -12.82 7.46
CA GLN A 128 -4.47 -13.16 8.67
C GLN A 128 -3.74 -14.21 9.50
N ASP A 129 -3.11 -15.20 8.86
CA ASP A 129 -2.34 -16.21 9.55
C ASP A 129 -1.05 -15.61 10.14
N ARG A 130 -0.37 -14.74 9.39
CA ARG A 130 0.78 -13.99 9.91
C ARG A 130 0.44 -13.13 11.11
N ILE A 131 -0.67 -12.38 11.08
CA ILE A 131 -1.12 -11.57 12.21
C ILE A 131 -1.31 -12.44 13.47
N LYS A 132 -1.83 -13.66 13.34
CA LYS A 132 -1.98 -14.60 14.48
C LYS A 132 -0.63 -15.14 14.98
N GLU A 133 0.35 -15.31 14.10
CA GLU A 133 1.68 -15.83 14.42
C GLU A 133 2.59 -14.81 15.12
N VAL A 134 2.59 -13.56 14.64
CA VAL A 134 3.58 -12.55 15.06
C VAL A 134 3.18 -11.73 16.28
N GLY A 135 1.88 -11.60 16.54
CA GLY A 135 1.41 -10.83 17.69
C GLY A 135 1.58 -11.60 18.98
#